data_AF-X0V9B5-F1
#
_entry.id   AF-X0V9B5-F1
#
_cell.length_a   1.000
_cell.length_b   1.000
_cell.length_c   1.000
_cell.angle_alpha   90.00
_cell.angle_beta   90.00
_cell.angle_gamma   90.00
#
_symmetry.space_group_name_H-M   'P 1'
#
loop_
_entity.id
_entity.type
_entity.pdbx_description
1 polymer ?
#
loop_
_entity_poly.entity_id
_entity_poly.type
_entity_poly.pdbx_seq_one_letter_code
_entity_poly.pdbx_strand_id
1 'polypeptide(L)'
;AGPYGSRGTCHFYPHGMELLAGRDPAAAELADGFLESLASGSEVHFSDDRMFAHRLGNLIEAYLDWSPTRPASPAAPQPEPTHYLPRAGILVRRTGSAQTVISAARGGVFKHFAPSRAGVSDAGLIVQTTDGRVAVSQCHDRTRRADFAGGDRLPEGGDQPLRFSVAGPLHWARFETATPLKQALFHTAMWSVGRWCRTLVRHLLQRRLITGHRQCPIRLTRLFEFLPPGEGDINP
;
A
#
# COMPACT_ATOMS: atom_id res chain seq x y z
N ALA A 1 -4.99 -5.08 -2.45
CA ALA A 1 -3.85 -4.65 -1.60
C ALA A 1 -2.65 -4.23 -2.47
N GLY A 2 -1.74 -3.40 -1.95
CA GLY A 2 -0.57 -2.92 -2.69
C GLY A 2 0.44 -2.10 -1.87
N PRO A 3 1.58 -1.70 -2.47
CA PRO A 3 2.69 -1.03 -1.79
C PRO A 3 2.36 0.40 -1.32
N TYR A 4 1.19 0.93 -1.71
CA TYR A 4 0.76 2.31 -1.45
C TYR A 4 0.41 2.61 0.01
N GLY A 5 0.06 1.60 0.83
CA GLY A 5 -0.25 1.77 2.25
C GLY A 5 0.99 2.00 3.11
N SER A 6 0.84 2.49 4.35
CA SER A 6 1.98 2.86 5.23
C SER A 6 2.98 1.72 5.49
N ARG A 7 2.50 0.46 5.55
CA ARG A 7 3.35 -0.74 5.70
C ARG A 7 3.88 -1.26 4.36
N GLY A 8 3.16 -1.03 3.26
CA GLY A 8 3.58 -1.44 1.91
C GLY A 8 3.52 -2.93 1.69
N THR A 9 2.74 -3.59 2.53
CA THR A 9 2.49 -5.01 2.48
C THR A 9 1.26 -5.27 1.64
N CYS A 10 1.36 -6.24 0.75
CA CYS A 10 0.26 -6.65 -0.11
C CYS A 10 -0.63 -7.72 0.58
N HIS A 11 -0.92 -7.57 1.89
CA HIS A 11 -1.78 -8.52 2.58
C HIS A 11 -3.26 -8.20 2.38
N PHE A 12 -4.05 -9.25 2.19
CA PHE A 12 -5.50 -9.22 2.29
C PHE A 12 -5.96 -10.33 3.25
N TYR A 13 -6.91 -9.99 4.12
CA TYR A 13 -7.42 -10.84 5.18
C TYR A 13 -8.95 -10.99 4.97
N PRO A 14 -9.41 -12.05 4.30
CA PRO A 14 -10.81 -12.18 3.86
C PRO A 14 -11.83 -12.36 4.98
N HIS A 15 -11.47 -12.95 6.13
CA HIS A 15 -12.45 -13.38 7.14
C HIS A 15 -13.42 -12.29 7.60
N GLY A 16 -12.89 -11.10 7.90
CA GLY A 16 -13.75 -9.99 8.32
C GLY A 16 -14.73 -9.54 7.24
N MET A 17 -14.37 -9.69 5.96
CA MET A 17 -15.26 -9.42 4.84
C MET A 17 -16.31 -10.52 4.73
N GLU A 18 -15.92 -11.77 4.89
CA GLU A 18 -16.82 -12.92 4.82
C GLU A 18 -17.91 -12.88 5.90
N LEU A 19 -17.56 -12.52 7.14
CA LEU A 19 -18.52 -12.30 8.24
C LEU A 19 -19.59 -11.24 7.94
N LEU A 20 -19.31 -10.34 6.99
CA LEU A 20 -20.22 -9.27 6.57
C LEU A 20 -20.85 -9.54 5.20
N ALA A 21 -20.33 -10.49 4.42
CA ALA A 21 -20.70 -10.73 3.03
C ALA A 21 -22.19 -11.04 2.87
N GLY A 22 -22.82 -11.69 3.85
CA GLY A 22 -24.27 -11.98 3.80
C GLY A 22 -25.19 -10.77 3.94
N ARG A 23 -24.68 -9.59 4.32
CA ARG A 23 -25.48 -8.38 4.61
C ARG A 23 -24.94 -7.09 4.00
N ASP A 24 -23.66 -7.05 3.66
CA ASP A 24 -22.99 -5.87 3.10
C ASP A 24 -22.47 -6.19 1.69
N PRO A 25 -23.01 -5.56 0.64
CA PRO A 25 -22.57 -5.82 -0.73
C PRO A 25 -21.10 -5.49 -1.01
N ALA A 26 -20.52 -4.48 -0.35
CA ALA A 26 -19.12 -4.12 -0.55
C ALA A 26 -18.17 -5.13 0.12
N ALA A 27 -18.58 -5.66 1.27
CA ALA A 27 -17.85 -6.77 1.90
C ALA A 27 -17.90 -8.04 1.06
N ALA A 28 -19.08 -8.36 0.49
CA ALA A 28 -19.25 -9.46 -0.45
C ALA A 28 -18.35 -9.30 -1.69
N GLU A 29 -18.32 -8.12 -2.31
CA GLU A 29 -17.46 -7.85 -3.47
C GLU A 29 -15.97 -8.06 -3.17
N LEU A 30 -15.50 -7.62 -1.99
CA LEU A 30 -14.11 -7.82 -1.58
C LEU A 30 -13.78 -9.29 -1.29
N ALA A 31 -14.71 -10.05 -0.71
CA ALA A 31 -14.55 -11.47 -0.43
C ALA A 31 -14.53 -12.28 -1.73
N ASP A 32 -15.47 -12.01 -2.63
CA ASP A 32 -15.59 -12.69 -3.92
C ASP A 32 -14.41 -12.36 -4.83
N GLY A 33 -13.98 -11.09 -4.89
CA GLY A 33 -12.77 -10.71 -5.62
C GLY A 33 -11.50 -11.40 -5.10
N PHE A 34 -11.47 -11.78 -3.81
CA PHE A 34 -10.39 -12.62 -3.29
C PHE A 34 -10.49 -14.07 -3.77
N LEU A 35 -11.69 -14.67 -3.78
CA LEU A 35 -11.91 -16.02 -4.32
C LEU A 35 -11.56 -16.08 -5.81
N GLU A 36 -11.94 -15.07 -6.59
CA GLU A 36 -11.55 -14.93 -7.99
C GLU A 36 -10.03 -14.86 -8.14
N SER A 37 -9.35 -14.09 -7.28
CA SER A 37 -7.89 -13.99 -7.31
C SER A 37 -7.21 -15.34 -7.03
N LEU A 38 -7.75 -16.15 -6.11
CA LEU A 38 -7.26 -17.49 -5.82
C LEU A 38 -7.50 -18.44 -7.00
N ALA A 39 -8.71 -18.40 -7.59
CA ALA A 39 -9.07 -19.24 -8.73
C ALA A 39 -8.19 -18.93 -9.95
N SER A 40 -7.83 -17.66 -10.14
CA SER A 40 -7.00 -17.21 -11.26
C SER A 40 -5.49 -17.26 -10.98
N GLY A 41 -5.05 -17.63 -9.77
CA GLY A 41 -3.65 -17.56 -9.35
C GLY A 41 -3.04 -16.15 -9.37
N SER A 42 -3.86 -15.10 -9.24
CA SER A 42 -3.44 -13.69 -9.28
C SER A 42 -3.27 -13.06 -7.90
N GLU A 43 -3.41 -13.87 -6.85
CA GLU A 43 -3.18 -13.43 -5.50
C GLU A 43 -1.73 -13.02 -5.26
N VAL A 44 -1.51 -12.35 -4.14
CA VAL A 44 -0.17 -11.90 -3.76
C VAL A 44 0.67 -13.12 -3.40
N HIS A 45 1.76 -13.31 -4.15
CA HIS A 45 2.74 -14.35 -3.87
C HIS A 45 3.55 -14.03 -2.59
N PHE A 46 3.72 -15.04 -1.74
CA PHE A 46 4.58 -15.00 -0.57
C PHE A 46 5.65 -16.08 -0.71
N SER A 47 6.91 -15.67 -0.72
CA SER A 47 8.07 -16.58 -0.82
C SER A 47 8.58 -17.08 0.54
N ASP A 48 7.86 -16.78 1.63
CA ASP A 48 8.25 -17.12 3.00
C ASP A 48 7.02 -17.66 3.76
N ASP A 49 7.16 -18.87 4.30
CA ASP A 49 6.16 -19.58 5.11
C ASP A 49 5.69 -18.76 6.31
N ARG A 50 6.58 -17.93 6.89
CA ARG A 50 6.21 -17.08 8.03
C ARG A 50 5.11 -16.09 7.67
N MET A 51 5.18 -15.49 6.48
CA MET A 51 4.17 -14.54 6.02
C MET A 51 2.85 -15.24 5.71
N PHE A 52 2.92 -16.46 5.18
CA PHE A 52 1.73 -17.29 4.96
C PHE A 52 1.08 -17.73 6.28
N ALA A 53 1.86 -18.19 7.26
CA ALA A 53 1.38 -18.62 8.57
C ALA A 53 0.58 -17.52 9.30
N HIS A 54 0.97 -16.26 9.16
CA HIS A 54 0.22 -15.12 9.71
C HIS A 54 -1.18 -14.93 9.10
N ARG A 55 -1.47 -15.51 7.94
CA ARG A 55 -2.78 -15.47 7.28
C ARG A 55 -3.58 -16.75 7.44
N LEU A 56 -2.92 -17.87 7.75
CA LEU A 56 -3.55 -19.19 7.76
C LEU A 56 -4.83 -19.25 8.61
N GLY A 57 -4.78 -18.78 9.87
CA GLY A 57 -5.96 -18.75 10.73
C GLY A 57 -7.11 -17.96 10.10
N ASN A 58 -6.79 -16.80 9.54
CA ASN A 58 -7.78 -15.94 8.86
C ASN A 58 -8.37 -16.60 7.60
N LEU A 59 -7.60 -17.40 6.86
CA LEU A 59 -8.11 -18.12 5.70
C LEU A 59 -9.02 -19.28 6.10
N ILE A 60 -8.65 -20.04 7.15
CA ILE A 60 -9.48 -21.12 7.69
C ILE A 60 -10.79 -20.56 8.22
N GLU A 61 -10.74 -19.50 9.02
CA GLU A 61 -11.93 -18.86 9.56
C GLU A 61 -12.82 -18.29 8.44
N ALA A 62 -12.23 -17.68 7.39
CA ALA A 62 -13.01 -17.26 6.22
C ALA A 62 -13.70 -18.42 5.50
N TYR A 63 -13.04 -19.58 5.40
CA TYR A 63 -13.67 -20.77 4.82
C TYR A 63 -14.83 -21.30 5.68
N LEU A 64 -14.66 -21.33 7.00
CA LEU A 64 -15.67 -21.83 7.93
C LEU A 64 -16.89 -20.90 8.01
N ASP A 65 -16.64 -19.59 8.04
CA ASP A 65 -17.69 -18.57 8.14
C ASP A 65 -18.19 -18.09 6.78
N TRP A 66 -17.89 -18.85 5.71
CA TRP A 66 -18.35 -18.53 4.37
C TRP A 66 -19.87 -18.37 4.33
N SER A 67 -20.31 -17.21 3.84
CA SER A 67 -21.73 -16.91 3.72
C SER A 67 -22.26 -17.47 2.40
N PRO A 68 -23.34 -18.25 2.38
CA PRO A 68 -23.97 -18.69 1.14
C PRO A 68 -24.77 -17.59 0.44
N THR A 69 -25.06 -16.51 1.15
CA THR A 69 -25.87 -15.40 0.65
C THR A 69 -24.94 -14.26 0.24
N ARG A 70 -25.18 -13.70 -0.95
CA ARG A 70 -24.52 -12.50 -1.44
C ARG A 70 -25.60 -11.49 -1.81
N PRO A 71 -25.79 -10.41 -1.03
CA PRO A 71 -26.67 -9.31 -1.41
C PRO A 71 -26.28 -8.81 -2.80
N ALA A 72 -27.27 -8.46 -3.62
CA ALA A 72 -27.00 -7.88 -4.93
C ALA A 72 -26.12 -6.64 -4.76
N SER A 73 -25.01 -6.61 -5.50
CA SER A 73 -24.18 -5.41 -5.54
C SER A 73 -25.03 -4.26 -6.11
N PRO A 74 -25.00 -3.06 -5.49
CA PRO A 74 -25.60 -1.90 -6.14
C PRO A 74 -24.99 -1.75 -7.54
N ALA A 75 -25.77 -1.21 -8.49
CA ALA A 75 -25.28 -0.95 -9.85
C ALA A 75 -23.90 -0.29 -9.79
N ALA A 76 -22.97 -0.77 -10.63
CA ALA A 76 -21.57 -0.35 -10.60
C ALA A 76 -21.50 1.17 -10.41
N PRO A 77 -20.81 1.66 -9.36
CA PRO A 77 -20.76 3.08 -9.09
C PRO A 77 -20.33 3.79 -10.37
N GLN A 78 -21.06 4.84 -10.76
CA GLN A 78 -20.63 5.70 -11.86
C GLN A 78 -19.17 6.08 -11.61
N PRO A 79 -18.31 6.13 -12.64
CA PRO A 79 -16.88 6.32 -12.46
C PRO A 79 -16.65 7.55 -11.58
N GLU A 80 -16.30 7.28 -10.32
CA GLU A 80 -16.06 8.34 -9.35
C GLU A 80 -14.86 9.17 -9.83
N PRO A 81 -14.88 10.49 -9.59
CA PRO A 81 -13.82 11.37 -10.03
C PRO A 81 -12.46 11.00 -9.43
N THR A 82 -11.42 11.63 -9.94
CA THR A 82 -10.10 11.51 -9.30
C THR A 82 -10.19 12.07 -7.88
N HIS A 83 -9.84 11.25 -6.89
CA HIS A 83 -9.87 11.61 -5.47
C HIS A 83 -8.46 11.67 -4.90
N TYR A 84 -8.14 12.77 -4.23
CA TYR A 84 -6.92 12.91 -3.44
C TYR A 84 -7.30 12.97 -1.96
N LEU A 85 -6.71 12.07 -1.18
CA LEU A 85 -6.86 11.99 0.27
C LEU A 85 -5.65 12.68 0.91
N PRO A 86 -5.67 14.00 1.15
CA PRO A 86 -4.47 14.75 1.54
C PRO A 86 -3.86 14.28 2.85
N ARG A 87 -4.72 13.87 3.81
CA ARG A 87 -4.24 13.33 5.09
C ARG A 87 -3.52 11.99 4.94
N ALA A 88 -3.92 11.18 3.97
CA ALA A 88 -3.28 9.90 3.67
C ALA A 88 -2.12 10.05 2.67
N GLY A 89 -2.10 11.14 1.90
CA GLY A 89 -1.19 11.32 0.76
C GLY A 89 -1.45 10.28 -0.33
N ILE A 90 -2.72 9.98 -0.61
CA ILE A 90 -3.13 8.96 -1.59
C ILE A 90 -3.99 9.59 -2.66
N LEU A 91 -3.63 9.39 -3.92
CA LEU A 91 -4.45 9.68 -5.09
C LEU A 91 -5.10 8.38 -5.57
N VAL A 92 -6.40 8.39 -5.78
CA VAL A 92 -7.16 7.32 -6.43
C VAL A 92 -7.79 7.91 -7.68
N ARG A 93 -7.45 7.36 -8.84
CA ARG A 93 -8.05 7.71 -10.13
C ARG A 93 -8.75 6.49 -10.69
N ARG A 94 -10.03 6.63 -11.04
CA ARG A 94 -10.79 5.63 -11.79
C ARG A 94 -11.14 6.22 -13.15
N THR A 95 -10.94 5.48 -14.22
CA THR A 95 -11.26 5.90 -15.60
C THR A 95 -11.77 4.69 -16.35
N GLY A 96 -13.08 4.67 -16.65
CA GLY A 96 -13.75 3.48 -17.13
C GLY A 96 -13.54 2.31 -16.17
N SER A 97 -13.01 1.21 -16.69
CA SER A 97 -12.68 0.00 -15.93
C SER A 97 -11.26 -0.02 -15.34
N ALA A 98 -10.46 1.02 -15.60
CA ALA A 98 -9.11 1.13 -15.08
C ALA A 98 -9.06 1.90 -13.75
N GLN A 99 -8.20 1.47 -12.83
CA GLN A 99 -7.98 2.12 -11.54
C GLN A 99 -6.48 2.30 -11.27
N THR A 100 -6.09 3.52 -10.88
CA THR A 100 -4.74 3.84 -10.43
C THR A 100 -4.77 4.37 -9.01
N VAL A 101 -3.93 3.82 -8.15
CA VAL A 101 -3.71 4.30 -6.78
C VAL A 101 -2.26 4.72 -6.63
N ILE A 102 -2.00 5.99 -6.29
CA ILE A 102 -0.66 6.55 -6.09
C ILE A 102 -0.51 7.01 -4.64
N SER A 103 0.61 6.68 -4.00
CA SER A 103 0.94 7.12 -2.64
C SER A 103 2.04 8.19 -2.67
N ALA A 104 1.65 9.46 -2.57
CA ALA A 104 2.57 10.57 -2.39
C ALA A 104 3.37 10.45 -1.09
N ALA A 105 2.70 9.99 -0.02
CA ALA A 105 3.35 9.75 1.28
C ALA A 105 4.44 8.66 1.20
N ARG A 106 4.51 7.88 0.13
CA ARG A 106 5.53 6.85 -0.10
C ARG A 106 6.35 7.11 -1.35
N GLY A 107 6.65 8.38 -1.63
CA GLY A 107 7.55 8.74 -2.73
C GLY A 107 6.97 8.44 -4.11
N GLY A 108 5.64 8.37 -4.23
CA GLY A 108 4.94 8.15 -5.49
C GLY A 108 4.91 6.70 -5.93
N VAL A 109 5.01 5.71 -5.03
CA VAL A 109 4.70 4.31 -5.41
C VAL A 109 3.26 4.22 -5.87
N PHE A 110 2.98 3.37 -6.85
CA PHE A 110 1.65 3.25 -7.41
C PHE A 110 1.28 1.81 -7.75
N LYS A 111 -0.03 1.58 -7.87
CA LYS A 111 -0.58 0.38 -8.45
C LYS A 111 -1.65 0.76 -9.47
N HIS A 112 -1.60 0.13 -10.64
CA HIS A 112 -2.53 0.35 -11.73
C HIS A 112 -3.20 -0.99 -12.09
N PHE A 113 -4.50 -0.95 -12.26
CA PHE A 113 -5.36 -2.08 -12.63
C PHE A 113 -6.10 -1.73 -13.91
N ALA A 114 -6.15 -2.66 -14.86
CA ALA A 114 -6.95 -2.56 -16.09
C ALA A 114 -7.43 -3.97 -16.48
N PRO A 115 -8.62 -4.13 -17.10
CA PRO A 115 -9.20 -5.47 -17.33
C PRO A 115 -8.37 -6.38 -18.21
N SER A 116 -7.70 -5.83 -19.23
CA SER A 116 -6.97 -6.58 -20.26
C SER A 116 -5.47 -6.74 -19.98
N ARG A 117 -4.98 -6.25 -18.83
CA ARG A 117 -3.54 -6.26 -18.50
C ARG A 117 -3.31 -6.68 -17.07
N ALA A 118 -2.23 -7.45 -16.86
CA ALA A 118 -1.73 -7.72 -15.52
C ALA A 118 -1.48 -6.39 -14.78
N GLY A 119 -1.95 -6.30 -13.53
CA GLY A 119 -1.84 -5.08 -12.75
C GLY A 119 -0.38 -4.65 -12.59
N VAL A 120 -0.08 -3.39 -12.91
CA VAL A 120 1.27 -2.83 -12.82
C VAL A 120 1.49 -2.30 -11.40
N SER A 121 2.60 -2.68 -10.78
CA SER A 121 2.97 -2.20 -9.44
C SER A 121 4.37 -1.59 -9.46
N ASP A 122 4.48 -0.34 -9.01
CA ASP A 122 5.75 0.29 -8.67
C ASP A 122 5.94 0.21 -7.15
N ALA A 123 7.09 -0.31 -6.72
CA ALA A 123 7.44 -0.48 -5.30
C ALA A 123 8.49 0.54 -4.79
N GLY A 124 8.83 1.54 -5.61
CA GLY A 124 9.82 2.56 -5.31
C GLY A 124 11.18 2.31 -5.95
N LEU A 125 12.12 3.22 -5.68
CA LEU A 125 13.50 3.13 -6.12
C LEU A 125 14.39 2.70 -4.96
N ILE A 126 15.37 1.86 -5.28
CA ILE A 126 16.47 1.48 -4.38
C ILE A 126 17.75 1.96 -5.04
N VAL A 127 18.54 2.73 -4.31
CA VAL A 127 19.84 3.25 -4.77
C VAL A 127 20.91 2.73 -3.83
N GLN A 128 21.94 2.10 -4.39
CA GLN A 128 23.14 1.74 -3.65
C GLN A 128 24.25 2.72 -4.04
N THR A 129 24.84 3.33 -3.02
CA THR A 129 25.99 4.24 -3.19
C THR A 129 27.29 3.45 -3.29
N THR A 130 28.35 4.09 -3.79
CA THR A 130 29.67 3.47 -3.98
C THR A 130 30.32 2.99 -2.67
N ASP A 131 29.93 3.56 -1.53
CA ASP A 131 30.36 3.11 -0.19
C ASP A 131 29.50 1.98 0.40
N GLY A 132 28.56 1.44 -0.38
CA GLY A 132 27.71 0.32 -0.01
C GLY A 132 26.44 0.68 0.77
N ARG A 133 26.22 1.96 1.13
CA ARG A 133 24.95 2.36 1.77
C ARG A 133 23.79 2.33 0.79
N VAL A 134 22.62 1.92 1.27
CA VAL A 134 21.39 1.79 0.50
C VAL A 134 20.39 2.87 0.89
N ALA A 135 19.77 3.53 -0.09
CA ALA A 135 18.72 4.50 0.08
C ALA A 135 17.45 4.09 -0.69
N VAL A 136 16.28 4.41 -0.15
CA VAL A 136 14.97 4.00 -0.66
C VAL A 136 14.02 5.18 -0.79
N SER A 137 13.15 5.18 -1.81
CA SER A 137 12.15 6.23 -2.02
C SER A 137 10.84 5.99 -1.26
N GLN A 138 10.49 4.74 -1.04
CA GLN A 138 9.18 4.30 -0.55
C GLN A 138 9.02 4.34 0.97
N CYS A 139 9.95 4.93 1.73
CA CYS A 139 9.72 5.22 3.15
C CYS A 139 8.50 6.14 3.32
N HIS A 140 7.65 5.81 4.29
CA HIS A 140 6.45 6.58 4.58
C HIS A 140 6.83 7.92 5.22
N ASP A 141 6.56 9.01 4.52
CA ASP A 141 6.84 10.38 4.89
C ASP A 141 5.69 11.27 4.42
N ARG A 142 4.89 11.75 5.37
CA ARG A 142 3.73 12.61 5.11
C ARG A 142 4.10 14.06 4.83
N THR A 143 5.37 14.43 4.97
CA THR A 143 5.87 15.78 4.65
C THR A 143 6.27 15.93 3.19
N ARG A 144 6.20 14.85 2.40
CA ARG A 144 6.45 14.88 0.96
C ARG A 144 5.49 15.82 0.24
N ARG A 145 6.03 16.55 -0.72
CA ARG A 145 5.28 17.49 -1.53
C ARG A 145 4.53 16.73 -2.63
N ALA A 146 3.25 17.05 -2.79
CA ALA A 146 2.38 16.51 -3.83
C ALA A 146 1.70 17.69 -4.52
N ASP A 147 1.97 17.89 -5.80
CA ASP A 147 1.45 19.02 -6.58
C ASP A 147 0.62 18.51 -7.76
N PHE A 148 -0.41 19.26 -8.14
CA PHE A 148 -1.18 19.05 -9.37
C PHE A 148 -0.87 20.18 -10.36
N ALA A 149 -0.78 19.86 -11.66
CA ALA A 149 -0.71 20.93 -12.66
C ALA A 149 -2.04 21.71 -12.67
N GLY A 150 -1.95 23.03 -12.45
CA GLY A 150 -3.12 23.90 -12.24
C GLY A 150 -3.27 24.43 -10.81
N GLY A 151 -2.46 23.94 -9.85
CA GLY A 151 -2.43 24.42 -8.45
C GLY A 151 -2.62 23.30 -7.42
N ASP A 152 -2.85 23.65 -6.16
CA ASP A 152 -3.01 22.69 -5.04
C ASP A 152 -4.36 21.92 -5.05
N ARG A 153 -5.21 22.18 -6.04
CA ARG A 153 -6.54 21.59 -6.16
C ARG A 153 -6.58 20.61 -7.32
N LEU A 154 -7.29 19.49 -7.11
CA LEU A 154 -7.70 18.62 -8.21
C LEU A 154 -8.46 19.46 -9.23
N PRO A 155 -8.18 19.31 -10.54
CA PRO A 155 -9.02 19.91 -11.57
C PRO A 155 -10.46 19.41 -11.36
N GLU A 156 -11.40 20.33 -11.20
CA GLU A 156 -12.82 20.00 -11.12
C GLU A 156 -13.33 19.66 -12.52
N GLY A 157 -13.51 18.37 -12.79
CA GLY A 157 -14.18 17.87 -13.99
C GLY A 157 -13.33 17.82 -15.27
N GLY A 158 -13.63 16.81 -16.09
CA GLY A 158 -13.31 16.77 -17.51
C GLY A 158 -11.98 16.10 -17.89
N ASP A 159 -11.96 15.53 -19.09
CA ASP A 159 -10.90 14.80 -19.82
C ASP A 159 -9.53 15.50 -19.95
N GLN A 160 -9.24 16.54 -19.17
CA GLN A 160 -7.95 17.19 -19.22
C GLN A 160 -6.84 16.28 -18.67
N PRO A 161 -5.65 16.31 -19.28
CA PRO A 161 -4.52 15.53 -18.81
C PRO A 161 -4.15 15.97 -17.39
N LEU A 162 -4.46 15.13 -16.42
CA LEU A 162 -4.05 15.33 -15.05
C LEU A 162 -2.54 15.10 -14.98
N ARG A 163 -1.79 16.10 -14.54
CA ARG A 163 -0.40 15.94 -14.16
C ARG A 163 -0.29 16.00 -12.65
N PHE A 164 0.27 14.96 -12.06
CA PHE A 164 0.50 14.86 -10.63
C PHE A 164 1.99 14.67 -10.38
N SER A 165 2.59 15.46 -9.50
CA SER A 165 4.00 15.31 -9.15
C SER A 165 4.19 15.04 -7.67
N VAL A 166 5.07 14.08 -7.36
CA VAL A 166 5.49 13.77 -6.00
C VAL A 166 6.98 14.02 -5.88
N ALA A 167 7.39 14.82 -4.91
CA ALA A 167 8.78 15.14 -4.66
C ALA A 167 9.17 14.96 -3.20
N GLY A 168 10.40 14.50 -2.96
CA GLY A 168 10.96 14.44 -1.62
C GLY A 168 12.31 13.70 -1.55
N PRO A 169 12.90 13.62 -0.37
CA PRO A 169 14.19 12.94 -0.19
C PRO A 169 14.04 11.41 -0.32
N LEU A 170 15.13 10.74 -0.64
CA LEU A 170 15.28 9.33 -0.34
C LEU A 170 15.58 9.18 1.17
N HIS A 171 15.41 7.98 1.70
CA HIS A 171 15.75 7.68 3.09
C HIS A 171 16.79 6.56 3.13
N TRP A 172 17.75 6.66 4.04
CA TRP A 172 18.71 5.58 4.25
C TRP A 172 18.00 4.35 4.81
N ALA A 173 18.14 3.22 4.09
CA ALA A 173 17.68 1.93 4.55
C ALA A 173 18.60 1.41 5.66
N ARG A 174 18.01 0.79 6.67
CA ARG A 174 18.73 0.15 7.78
C ARG A 174 18.33 -1.32 7.83
N PHE A 175 19.32 -2.19 7.68
CA PHE A 175 19.16 -3.62 7.86
C PHE A 175 19.67 -3.97 9.27
N GLU A 176 18.82 -3.78 10.27
CA GLU A 176 19.17 -4.11 11.67
C GLU A 176 18.83 -5.58 11.92
N THR A 177 19.84 -6.44 11.95
CA THR A 177 19.67 -7.86 12.28
C THR A 177 19.63 -8.04 13.79
N ALA A 178 18.63 -8.78 14.28
CA ALA A 178 18.50 -9.17 15.67
C ALA A 178 19.43 -10.37 15.99
N THR A 179 20.73 -10.10 16.11
CA THR A 179 21.72 -11.13 16.44
C THR A 179 21.45 -11.75 17.81
N PRO A 180 21.92 -12.99 18.08
CA PRO A 180 21.72 -13.65 19.38
C PRO A 180 22.17 -12.79 20.57
N LEU A 181 23.29 -12.09 20.44
CA LEU A 181 23.78 -11.18 21.47
C LEU A 181 22.85 -9.98 21.68
N LYS A 182 22.38 -9.33 20.60
CA LYS A 182 21.43 -8.20 20.70
C LYS A 182 20.12 -8.66 21.35
N GLN A 183 19.65 -9.86 21.02
CA GLN A 183 18.48 -10.47 21.65
C GLN A 183 18.73 -10.73 23.14
N ALA A 184 19.81 -11.41 23.51
CA ALA A 184 20.13 -11.68 24.91
C ALA A 184 20.18 -10.39 25.74
N LEU A 185 20.89 -9.37 25.27
CA LEU A 185 20.96 -8.06 25.92
C LEU A 185 19.58 -7.39 26.03
N PHE A 186 18.79 -7.42 24.95
CA PHE A 186 17.44 -6.87 24.97
C PHE A 186 16.55 -7.57 25.99
N HIS A 187 16.59 -8.90 26.06
CA HIS A 187 15.85 -9.68 27.05
C HIS A 187 16.30 -9.39 28.48
N THR A 188 17.61 -9.31 28.74
CA THR A 188 18.15 -8.93 30.06
C THR A 188 17.71 -7.51 30.45
N ALA A 189 17.73 -6.56 29.50
CA ALA A 189 17.23 -5.21 29.72
C ALA A 189 15.72 -5.18 29.99
N MET A 190 14.95 -6.04 29.33
CA MET A 190 13.50 -6.17 29.56
C MET A 190 13.17 -6.76 30.93
N TRP A 191 13.96 -7.73 31.40
CA TRP A 191 13.79 -8.33 32.73
C TRP A 191 14.18 -7.39 33.87
N SER A 192 15.20 -6.56 33.65
CA SER A 192 15.58 -5.49 34.56
C SER A 192 14.67 -4.28 34.33
N VAL A 193 15.14 -3.26 33.62
CA VAL A 193 14.47 -1.95 33.52
C VAL A 193 13.13 -2.00 32.77
N GLY A 194 13.02 -2.86 31.75
CA GLY A 194 11.84 -2.88 30.88
C GLY A 194 10.55 -3.32 31.56
N ARG A 195 10.64 -4.05 32.69
CA ARG A 195 9.48 -4.43 33.50
C ARG A 195 8.77 -3.20 34.08
N TRP A 196 9.53 -2.20 34.52
CA TRP A 196 9.01 -0.98 35.14
C TRP A 196 8.82 0.17 34.14
N CYS A 197 9.51 0.14 32.99
CA CYS A 197 9.47 1.21 31.99
C CYS A 197 9.02 0.73 30.59
N ARG A 198 8.06 -0.20 30.51
CA ARG A 198 7.60 -0.82 29.25
C ARG A 198 7.22 0.20 28.17
N THR A 199 6.55 1.29 28.54
CA THR A 199 6.15 2.34 27.60
C THR A 199 7.34 3.08 27.00
N LEU A 200 8.36 3.38 27.81
CA LEU A 200 9.58 4.02 27.36
C LEU A 200 10.35 3.10 26.40
N VAL A 201 10.53 1.83 26.78
CA VAL A 201 11.22 0.85 25.92
C VAL A 201 10.50 0.70 24.58
N ARG A 202 9.17 0.58 24.59
CA ARG A 202 8.35 0.55 23.37
C ARG A 202 8.58 1.79 22.50
N HIS A 203 8.56 2.98 23.10
CA HIS A 203 8.74 4.23 22.36
C HIS A 203 10.15 4.33 21.74
N LEU A 204 11.18 3.96 22.49
CA LEU A 204 12.57 3.94 21.99
C LEU A 204 12.76 2.96 20.84
N LEU A 205 12.19 1.75 20.94
CA LEU A 205 12.25 0.75 19.88
C LEU A 205 11.49 1.22 18.63
N GLN A 206 10.28 1.74 18.79
CA GLN A 206 9.50 2.30 17.68
C GLN A 206 10.26 3.44 17.00
N ARG A 207 10.87 4.33 17.78
CA ARG A 207 11.71 5.41 17.24
C ARG A 207 12.94 4.88 16.53
N ARG A 208 13.60 3.85 17.04
CA ARG A 208 14.82 3.31 16.41
C ARG A 208 14.53 2.51 15.14
N LEU A 209 13.49 1.67 15.17
CA LEU A 209 13.23 0.65 14.15
C LEU A 209 12.17 1.06 13.12
N ILE A 210 11.22 1.91 13.51
CA ILE A 210 10.07 2.25 12.67
C ILE A 210 10.11 3.71 12.22
N THR A 211 10.22 4.69 13.13
CA THR A 211 10.00 6.11 12.76
C THR A 211 11.27 6.95 12.62
N GLY A 212 12.41 6.49 13.13
CA GLY A 212 13.70 7.20 13.11
C GLY A 212 14.48 7.03 11.82
N HIS A 213 13.80 7.16 10.68
CA HIS A 213 14.43 7.18 9.38
C HIS A 213 15.35 8.41 9.24
N ARG A 214 16.47 8.24 8.53
CA ARG A 214 17.39 9.35 8.22
C ARG A 214 17.28 9.69 6.75
N GLN A 215 17.14 10.98 6.44
CA GLN A 215 17.09 11.46 5.07
C GLN A 215 18.44 11.27 4.37
N CYS A 216 18.39 10.86 3.12
CA CYS A 216 19.50 10.82 2.17
C CYS A 216 19.55 12.16 1.42
N PRO A 217 20.73 12.73 1.14
CA PRO A 217 20.85 13.98 0.38
C PRO A 217 20.42 13.85 -1.09
N ILE A 218 20.07 12.65 -1.55
CA ILE A 218 19.49 12.41 -2.87
C ILE A 218 17.99 12.68 -2.80
N ARG A 219 17.47 13.42 -3.78
CA ARG A 219 16.04 13.73 -3.91
C ARG A 219 15.46 13.04 -5.13
N LEU A 220 14.20 12.66 -5.03
CA LEU A 220 13.41 12.08 -6.11
C LEU A 220 12.25 13.02 -6.44
N THR A 221 11.99 13.16 -7.72
CA THR A 221 10.76 13.74 -8.27
C THR A 221 10.15 12.74 -9.23
N ARG A 222 8.87 12.44 -9.06
CA ARG A 222 8.09 11.62 -9.99
C ARG A 222 6.98 12.48 -10.59
N LEU A 223 6.82 12.41 -11.90
CA LEU A 223 5.73 13.03 -12.64
C LEU A 223 4.84 11.92 -13.19
N PHE A 224 3.55 12.04 -12.91
CA PHE A 224 2.51 11.17 -13.44
C PHE A 224 1.72 11.97 -14.45
N GLU A 225 1.72 11.50 -15.70
CA GLU A 225 0.90 12.07 -16.76
C GLU A 225 -0.23 11.09 -17.07
N PHE A 226 -1.44 11.56 -16.87
CA PHE A 226 -2.63 10.80 -17.14
C PHE A 226 -3.19 11.21 -18.50
N LEU A 227 -3.01 10.34 -19.49
CA LEU A 227 -3.53 10.56 -20.83
C LEU A 227 -5.07 10.45 -20.81
N PRO A 228 -5.77 11.22 -21.66
CA PRO A 228 -7.19 11.00 -21.92
C PRO A 228 -7.39 9.58 -22.48
N PRO A 229 -8.58 8.98 -22.30
CA PRO A 229 -8.90 7.72 -22.95
C PRO A 229 -8.72 7.89 -24.46
N GLY A 230 -7.81 7.11 -25.06
CA GLY A 230 -7.63 7.14 -26.51
C GLY A 230 -8.87 6.60 -27.21
N GLU A 231 -9.24 7.16 -28.36
CA GLU A 231 -10.35 6.72 -29.24
C GLU A 231 -10.20 5.28 -29.80
N GLY A 232 -9.30 4.44 -29.27
CA GLY A 232 -8.90 3.16 -29.85
C GLY A 232 -9.29 1.88 -29.10
N ASP A 233 -9.77 1.95 -27.86
CA ASP A 233 -10.06 0.74 -27.05
C ASP A 233 -11.57 0.40 -26.97
N ILE A 234 -12.36 0.86 -27.94
CA ILE A 234 -13.71 0.34 -28.18
C ILE A 234 -13.64 -0.65 -29.34
N ASN A 235 -13.33 -1.90 -29.03
CA ASN A 235 -13.96 -3.00 -29.75
C ASN A 235 -14.21 -4.16 -28.78
N PRO A 236 -15.44 -4.68 -28.72
CA PRO A 236 -15.86 -5.72 -27.77
C PRO A 236 -15.13 -7.06 -28.01
#